data_AF-A0A351IMT2-F1
#
_entry.id   AF-A0A351IMT2-F1
#
_cell.length_a   1.000
_cell.length_b   1.000
_cell.length_c   1.000
_cell.angle_alpha   90.00
_cell.angle_beta   90.00
_cell.angle_gamma   90.00
#
_symmetry.space_group_name_H-M   'P 1'
#
loop_
_entity.id
_entity.type
_entity.pdbx_description
1 polymer ?
#
loop_
_entity_poly.entity_id
_entity_poly.type
_entity_poly.pdbx_seq_one_letter_code
_entity_poly.pdbx_strand_id
1 'polypeptide(L)'
;MLQPRERLIYSPGLEFEYVHDMGSSTELVLQVLQTIEACPQKKVTVLMQNDPPPFSYEICKKQSQIICSLCGDTTCNRCSKRHSCAEQEEDTYMLMPLVNSPRTGVCGYLDFATFW
;
A
#
# COMPACT_ATOMS: atom_id res chain seq x y z
N MET A 1 -14.55 -35.40 16.66
CA MET A 1 -15.28 -34.36 17.42
C MET A 1 -14.71 -33.03 16.97
N LEU A 2 -15.33 -32.41 15.97
CA LEU A 2 -14.87 -31.13 15.42
C LEU A 2 -15.26 -30.04 16.43
N GLN A 3 -14.25 -29.33 16.95
CA GLN A 3 -14.46 -28.18 17.83
C GLN A 3 -15.36 -27.15 17.11
N PRO A 4 -16.30 -26.47 17.80
CA PRO A 4 -17.13 -25.45 17.20
C PRO A 4 -16.21 -24.41 16.56
N ARG A 5 -16.47 -24.05 15.29
CA ARG A 5 -15.78 -22.92 14.64
C ARG A 5 -15.95 -21.70 15.55
N GLU A 6 -14.87 -21.28 16.19
CA GLU A 6 -14.81 -20.06 16.96
C GLU A 6 -15.19 -18.92 16.00
N ARG A 7 -16.43 -18.43 16.10
CA ARG A 7 -16.78 -17.14 15.51
C ARG A 7 -15.91 -16.13 16.24
N LEU A 8 -14.88 -15.61 15.59
CA LEU A 8 -14.27 -14.37 16.07
C LEU A 8 -15.37 -13.31 16.04
N ILE A 9 -15.86 -12.93 17.22
CA ILE A 9 -16.78 -11.82 17.39
C ILE A 9 -15.91 -10.57 17.42
N TYR A 10 -15.67 -9.99 16.24
CA TYR A 10 -15.08 -8.67 16.13
C TYR A 10 -16.09 -7.64 16.62
N SER A 11 -16.02 -7.32 17.92
CA SER A 11 -16.84 -6.26 18.52
C SER A 11 -16.11 -4.92 18.46
N PRO A 12 -16.83 -3.80 18.26
CA PRO A 12 -16.25 -2.46 18.34
C PRO A 12 -15.42 -2.27 19.61
N GLY A 13 -14.22 -1.68 19.47
CA GLY A 13 -13.23 -1.49 20.54
C GLY A 13 -12.24 -2.66 20.73
N LEU A 14 -12.42 -3.79 20.05
CA LEU A 14 -11.43 -4.87 20.07
C LEU A 14 -10.15 -4.43 19.33
N GLU A 15 -9.02 -4.55 20.00
CA GLU A 15 -7.67 -4.38 19.44
C GLU A 15 -6.95 -5.72 19.37
N PHE A 16 -6.17 -5.95 18.30
CA PHE A 16 -5.38 -7.16 18.12
C PHE A 16 -4.19 -6.92 17.22
N GLU A 17 -3.15 -7.72 17.41
CA GLU A 17 -1.93 -7.68 16.61
C GLU A 17 -2.06 -8.58 15.38
N TYR A 18 -1.47 -8.15 14.27
CA TYR A 18 -1.40 -8.91 13.03
C TYR A 18 -0.05 -8.66 12.36
N VAL A 19 0.58 -9.72 11.86
CA VAL A 19 1.82 -9.61 11.07
C VAL A 19 1.48 -9.86 9.62
N HIS A 20 1.68 -8.83 8.78
CA HIS A 20 1.61 -8.97 7.33
C HIS A 20 2.97 -9.43 6.79
N ASP A 21 3.04 -10.64 6.25
CA ASP A 21 4.29 -11.29 5.84
C ASP A 21 4.26 -11.72 4.37
N MET A 22 4.34 -10.74 3.47
CA MET A 22 4.43 -10.93 2.01
C MET A 22 5.63 -10.14 1.48
N GLY A 23 6.84 -10.62 1.78
CA GLY A 23 8.11 -9.93 1.56
C GLY A 23 8.75 -9.57 2.90
N SER A 24 8.98 -8.29 3.18
CA SER A 24 9.36 -7.88 4.53
C SER A 24 8.14 -7.91 5.47
N SER A 25 8.30 -8.46 6.66
CA SER A 25 7.22 -8.49 7.66
C SER A 25 6.86 -7.07 8.12
N THR A 26 5.58 -6.82 8.38
CA THR A 26 5.06 -5.58 8.96
C THR A 26 4.16 -5.93 10.14
N GLU A 27 4.55 -5.53 11.34
CA GLU A 27 3.75 -5.66 12.55
C GLU A 27 2.67 -4.56 12.57
N LEU A 28 1.41 -4.95 12.78
CA LEU A 28 0.25 -4.07 12.75
C LEU A 28 -0.59 -4.26 14.02
N VAL A 29 -1.08 -3.14 14.57
CA VAL A 29 -2.15 -3.14 15.57
C VAL A 29 -3.43 -2.75 14.84
N LEU A 30 -4.43 -3.63 14.89
CA LEU A 30 -5.74 -3.44 14.26
C LEU A 30 -6.80 -3.19 15.31
N GLN A 31 -7.72 -2.25 15.04
CA GLN A 31 -8.85 -1.94 15.90
C GLN A 31 -10.16 -2.09 15.13
N VAL A 32 -11.12 -2.77 15.75
CA VAL A 32 -12.50 -2.82 15.25
C VAL A 32 -13.19 -1.51 15.64
N LEU A 33 -13.43 -0.62 14.68
CA LEU A 33 -14.07 0.67 14.98
C LEU A 33 -15.59 0.55 15.15
N GLN A 34 -16.25 -0.12 14.21
CA GLN A 34 -17.70 -0.23 14.17
C GLN A 34 -18.14 -1.41 13.30
N THR A 35 -19.35 -1.91 13.54
CA THR A 35 -20.05 -2.83 12.63
C THR A 35 -21.01 -2.06 11.73
N ILE A 36 -20.96 -2.30 10.42
CA ILE A 36 -21.86 -1.68 9.45
C ILE A 36 -22.81 -2.76 8.93
N GLU A 37 -24.12 -2.52 9.06
CA GLU A 37 -25.12 -3.33 8.36
C GLU A 37 -25.16 -2.92 6.89
N ALA A 38 -24.64 -3.77 6.02
CA ALA A 38 -24.64 -3.51 4.59
C ALA A 38 -25.97 -3.98 3.96
N CYS A 39 -26.70 -3.06 3.33
CA CYS A 39 -27.79 -3.39 2.39
C CYS A 39 -27.30 -3.23 0.95
N PRO A 40 -26.67 -4.25 0.33
CA PRO A 40 -26.16 -4.16 -1.02
C PRO A 40 -27.31 -3.90 -2.01
N GLN A 41 -27.27 -2.74 -2.68
CA GLN A 41 -28.30 -2.32 -3.64
C GLN A 41 -28.02 -2.79 -5.08
N LYS A 42 -26.78 -3.23 -5.33
CA LYS A 42 -26.29 -3.70 -6.63
C LYS A 42 -25.61 -5.05 -6.48
N LYS A 43 -25.36 -5.73 -7.61
CA LYS A 43 -24.59 -6.98 -7.68
C LYS A 43 -23.21 -6.89 -7.00
N VAL A 44 -22.59 -5.71 -7.03
CA VAL A 44 -21.36 -5.37 -6.29
C VAL A 44 -21.54 -4.00 -5.64
N THR A 45 -21.26 -3.90 -4.34
CA THR A 45 -21.33 -2.65 -3.57
C THR A 45 -20.00 -2.46 -2.83
N VAL A 46 -19.33 -1.33 -3.04
CA VAL A 46 -18.14 -0.95 -2.28
C VAL A 46 -18.60 -0.38 -0.94
N LEU A 47 -18.16 -0.98 0.17
CA LEU A 47 -18.54 -0.55 1.52
C LEU A 47 -17.60 0.50 2.09
N MET A 48 -16.31 0.38 1.79
CA MET A 48 -15.27 1.27 2.27
C MET A 48 -14.09 1.23 1.29
N GLN A 49 -13.45 2.38 1.09
CA GLN A 49 -12.24 2.52 0.31
C GLN A 49 -11.37 3.59 0.98
N ASN A 50 -10.08 3.33 1.11
CA ASN A 50 -9.14 4.34 1.59
C ASN A 50 -8.94 5.40 0.51
N ASP A 51 -8.91 6.66 0.92
CA ASP A 51 -8.39 7.73 0.06
C ASP A 51 -6.85 7.62 -0.03
N PRO A 52 -6.24 7.91 -1.19
CA PRO A 52 -4.80 7.95 -1.30
C PRO A 52 -4.22 9.10 -0.46
N PRO A 53 -3.06 8.91 0.19
CA PRO A 53 -2.37 9.99 0.86
C PRO A 53 -2.06 11.15 -0.10
N PRO A 54 -2.03 12.40 0.40
CA PRO A 54 -1.69 13.56 -0.42
C PRO A 54 -0.18 13.59 -0.70
N PHE A 55 0.26 12.82 -1.69
CA PHE A 55 1.63 12.89 -2.18
C PHE A 55 1.77 14.08 -3.12
N SER A 56 2.50 15.13 -2.70
CA SER A 56 2.82 16.26 -3.57
C SER A 56 4.27 16.18 -4.05
N TYR A 57 4.49 16.32 -5.36
CA TYR A 57 5.84 16.41 -5.88
C TYR A 57 6.47 17.76 -5.54
N GLU A 58 7.63 17.75 -4.90
CA GLU A 58 8.19 18.94 -4.28
C GLU A 58 8.51 20.07 -5.29
N ILE A 59 8.93 19.71 -6.51
CA ILE A 59 9.39 20.65 -7.53
C ILE A 59 8.24 21.46 -8.13
N CYS A 60 7.13 20.80 -8.51
CA CYS A 60 6.03 21.46 -9.20
C CYS A 60 4.73 21.54 -8.40
N LYS A 61 4.73 21.06 -7.15
CA LYS A 61 3.61 21.05 -6.19
C LYS A 61 2.33 20.40 -6.71
N LYS A 62 2.44 19.53 -7.71
CA LYS A 62 1.33 18.72 -8.23
C LYS A 62 1.26 17.37 -7.51
N GLN A 63 0.08 16.77 -7.51
CA GLN A 63 -0.11 15.40 -7.01
C GLN A 63 0.86 14.44 -7.71
N SER A 64 1.63 13.72 -6.92
CA SER A 64 2.47 12.62 -7.39
C SER A 64 1.58 11.45 -7.82
N GLN A 65 1.96 10.85 -8.93
CA GLN A 65 1.24 9.72 -9.54
C GLN A 65 2.19 8.60 -9.96
N ILE A 66 3.50 8.83 -9.82
CA ILE A 66 4.57 7.92 -10.20
C ILE A 66 5.52 7.79 -9.01
N ILE A 67 6.04 6.60 -8.80
CA ILE A 67 7.16 6.30 -7.90
C ILE A 67 8.34 5.78 -8.72
N CYS A 68 9.56 6.19 -8.36
CA CYS A 68 10.79 5.66 -8.91
C CYS A 68 11.25 4.48 -8.05
N SER A 69 11.36 3.29 -8.64
CA SER A 69 11.79 2.08 -7.91
C SER A 69 13.28 2.08 -7.54
N LEU A 70 14.10 2.95 -8.13
CA LEU A 70 15.53 3.05 -7.83
C LEU A 70 15.82 3.89 -6.58
N CYS A 71 15.20 5.06 -6.45
CA CYS A 71 15.44 5.98 -5.33
C CYS A 71 14.29 6.08 -4.33
N GLY A 72 13.10 5.54 -4.64
CA GLY A 72 11.91 5.61 -3.79
C GLY A 72 11.15 6.93 -3.87
N ASP A 73 11.67 7.95 -4.55
CA ASP A 73 11.00 9.24 -4.68
C ASP A 73 9.75 9.15 -5.56
N THR A 74 8.81 10.06 -5.31
CA THR A 74 7.61 10.21 -6.11
C THR A 74 7.69 11.41 -7.04
N THR A 75 6.97 11.36 -8.15
CA THR A 75 6.88 12.47 -9.11
C THR A 75 5.50 12.54 -9.75
N CYS A 76 5.17 13.70 -10.33
CA CYS A 76 3.95 13.82 -11.13
C CYS A 76 4.21 13.34 -12.57
N ASN A 77 3.13 12.96 -13.26
CA ASN A 77 3.19 12.51 -14.65
C ASN A 77 3.91 13.47 -15.62
N ARG A 78 3.88 14.78 -15.36
CA ARG A 78 4.53 15.78 -16.23
C ARG A 78 6.03 15.91 -16.01
N CYS A 79 6.50 15.61 -14.79
CA CYS A 79 7.90 15.78 -14.39
C CYS A 79 8.69 14.47 -14.46
N SER A 80 8.01 13.33 -14.64
CA SER A 80 8.60 11.99 -14.57
C SER A 80 9.81 11.78 -15.47
N LYS A 81 9.77 12.28 -16.72
CA LYS A 81 10.90 12.19 -17.66
C LYS A 81 12.11 13.05 -17.30
N ARG A 82 11.96 14.02 -16.39
CA ARG A 82 13.03 14.88 -15.87
C ARG A 82 13.45 14.46 -14.46
N HIS A 83 12.97 13.32 -14.00
CA HIS A 83 13.43 12.76 -12.74
C HIS A 83 14.89 12.32 -12.94
N SER A 84 15.76 12.59 -11.96
CA SER A 84 17.20 12.39 -12.08
C SER A 84 17.58 10.97 -12.50
N CYS A 85 16.91 9.94 -11.97
CA CYS A 85 17.18 8.56 -12.37
C CYS A 85 16.77 8.28 -13.83
N ALA A 86 15.72 8.92 -14.34
CA ALA A 86 15.31 8.74 -15.73
C ALA A 86 16.27 9.44 -16.70
N GLU A 87 16.83 10.58 -16.30
CA GLU A 87 17.87 11.26 -17.08
C GLU A 87 19.19 10.49 -17.06
N GLN A 88 19.58 9.91 -15.92
CA GLN A 88 20.81 9.12 -15.77
C GLN A 88 20.78 7.80 -16.54
N GLU A 89 19.64 7.10 -16.51
CA GLU A 89 19.48 5.80 -17.17
C GLU A 89 19.10 5.95 -18.66
N GLU A 90 18.80 7.17 -19.12
CA GLU A 90 18.24 7.47 -20.45
C GLU A 90 16.98 6.63 -20.79
N ASP A 91 16.26 6.15 -19.77
CA ASP A 91 15.08 5.29 -19.85
C ASP A 91 14.12 5.60 -18.68
N THR A 92 12.91 5.05 -18.73
CA THR A 92 11.84 5.23 -17.73
C THR A 92 11.33 3.90 -17.15
N TYR A 93 12.02 2.77 -17.38
CA TYR A 93 11.61 1.45 -16.90
C TYR A 93 11.36 1.39 -15.37
N MET A 94 12.06 2.22 -14.59
CA MET A 94 11.95 2.31 -13.13
C MET A 94 10.76 3.15 -12.64
N LEU A 95 10.08 3.87 -13.53
CA LEU A 95 8.97 4.74 -13.19
C LEU A 95 7.65 3.96 -13.21
N MET A 96 7.09 3.72 -12.03
CA MET A 96 5.89 2.92 -11.85
C MET A 96 4.72 3.75 -11.35
N PRO A 97 3.46 3.36 -11.62
CA PRO A 97 2.31 4.02 -11.01
C PRO A 97 2.40 4.02 -9.48
N LEU A 98 2.17 5.19 -8.88
CA LEU A 98 2.03 5.33 -7.44
C LEU A 98 0.66 4.75 -7.03
N VAL A 99 0.66 3.67 -6.26
CA VAL A 99 -0.56 2.96 -5.85
C VAL A 99 -0.99 3.35 -4.43
N ASN A 100 -2.28 3.21 -4.12
CA ASN A 100 -2.80 3.44 -2.76
C ASN A 100 -2.55 2.23 -1.85
N SER A 101 -1.27 1.90 -1.66
CA SER A 101 -0.83 0.85 -0.74
C SER A 101 -0.01 1.47 0.39
N PRO A 102 -0.23 1.10 1.66
CA PRO A 102 0.65 1.49 2.76
C PRO A 102 2.08 0.93 2.60
N ARG A 103 2.28 0.00 1.67
CA ARG A 103 3.57 -0.64 1.35
C ARG A 103 4.19 -0.09 0.06
N THR A 104 3.65 1.00 -0.47
CA THR A 104 4.20 1.65 -1.67
C THR A 104 5.65 2.08 -1.42
N GLY A 105 6.56 1.69 -2.31
CA GLY A 105 8.00 1.96 -2.16
C GLY A 105 8.78 0.89 -1.40
N VAL A 106 8.12 -0.15 -0.87
CA VAL A 106 8.81 -1.29 -0.27
C VAL A 106 8.90 -2.43 -1.29
N CYS A 107 10.13 -2.78 -1.70
CA CYS A 107 10.36 -3.93 -2.58
C CYS A 107 10.05 -5.24 -1.83
N GLY A 108 9.26 -6.12 -2.45
CA GLY A 108 8.83 -7.39 -1.85
C GLY A 108 9.87 -8.52 -1.88
N TYR A 109 10.98 -8.36 -2.60
CA TYR A 109 12.06 -9.33 -2.65
C TYR A 109 13.27 -8.80 -1.88
N LEU A 110 13.28 -9.02 -0.57
CA LEU A 110 14.54 -9.16 0.16
C LEU A 110 14.85 -10.64 0.16
N ASP A 111 15.57 -11.11 -0.85
CA ASP A 111 16.25 -12.40 -0.74
C ASP A 111 17.29 -12.23 0.38
N PHE A 112 16.95 -12.63 1.59
CA PHE A 112 17.96 -13.03 2.57
C PHE A 112 18.61 -14.31 2.04
N ALA A 113 19.42 -14.19 1.01
CA ALA A 113 20.48 -15.14 0.76
C ALA A 113 21.48 -14.94 1.90
N THR A 114 21.23 -15.61 3.02
CA THR A 114 22.26 -15.95 3.98
C THR A 114 23.36 -16.65 3.21
N PHE A 115 24.45 -15.94 2.94
CA PHE A 115 25.72 -16.55 2.58
C PHE A 115 26.10 -17.51 3.71
N TRP A 116 25.93 -18.81 3.46
CA TRP A 116 26.66 -19.87 4.14
C TRP A 116 27.80 -20.31 3.21
#